data_AF-A0AAP8N4S8-F1
#
_entry.id   AF-A0AAP8N4S8-F1
#
_cell.length_a   1.000
_cell.length_b   1.000
_cell.length_c   1.000
_cell.angle_alpha   90.00
_cell.angle_beta   90.00
_cell.angle_gamma   90.00
#
_symmetry.space_group_name_H-M   'P 1'
#
loop_
_entity.id
_entity.type
_entity.pdbx_description
1 polymer ?
#
loop_
_entity_poly.entity_id
_entity_poly.type
_entity_poly.pdbx_seq_one_letter_code
_entity_poly.pdbx_strand_id
1 'polypeptide(L)' 'QKQAMAKLAARLLHADMTVYLDAGTSTLEIVPYIKALSGMTVVTNDFGIVQALIDAPHVTVIHTGGQLDHSNQSCVG' A
#
# COMPACT_ATOMS: atom_id res chain seq x y z
N GLN A 1 -2.16 -18.10 -1.83
CA GLN A 1 -1.54 -17.80 -0.51
C GLN A 1 -1.55 -16.30 -0.22
N LYS A 2 -0.95 -15.46 -1.08
CA LYS A 2 -0.90 -13.99 -0.92
C LYS A 2 -2.28 -13.35 -0.66
N GLN A 3 -3.30 -13.73 -1.44
CA GLN A 3 -4.69 -13.29 -1.22
C GLN A 3 -5.29 -13.68 0.14
N ALA A 4 -4.94 -14.86 0.68
CA ALA A 4 -5.45 -15.28 1.97
C ALA A 4 -4.85 -14.44 3.11
N MET A 5 -3.56 -14.10 3.00
CA MET A 5 -2.90 -13.18 3.93
C MET A 5 -3.49 -11.77 3.83
N ALA A 6 -3.72 -11.27 2.61
CA ALA A 6 -4.36 -9.98 2.40
C ALA A 6 -5.78 -9.93 3.00
N LYS A 7 -6.59 -10.99 2.84
CA LYS A 7 -7.91 -11.10 3.49
C LYS A 7 -7.83 -11.05 5.01
N LEU A 8 -6.84 -11.72 5.61
CA LEU A 8 -6.67 -11.71 7.05
C LEU A 8 -6.24 -10.32 7.55
N ALA A 9 -5.27 -9.70 6.88
CA ALA A 9 -4.81 -8.35 7.18
C ALA A 9 -5.92 -7.31 6.98
N ALA A 10 -6.75 -7.47 5.96
CA ALA A 10 -7.89 -6.59 5.70
C ALA A 10 -8.91 -6.55 6.84
N ARG A 11 -9.01 -7.60 7.66
CA ARG A 11 -9.89 -7.62 8.84
C ARG A 11 -9.42 -6.68 9.96
N LEU A 12 -8.17 -6.23 9.90
CA LEU A 12 -7.60 -5.27 10.85
C LEU A 12 -7.73 -3.82 10.35
N LEU A 13 -8.08 -3.63 9.08
CA LEU A 13 -8.28 -2.30 8.50
C LEU A 13 -9.62 -1.71 8.94
N HIS A 14 -9.61 -0.42 9.21
CA HIS A 14 -10.80 0.37 9.49
C HIS A 14 -10.63 1.77 8.91
N ALA A 15 -11.72 2.54 8.85
CA ALA A 15 -11.69 3.92 8.36
C ALA A 15 -10.72 4.80 9.19
N ASP A 16 -10.24 5.87 8.56
CA ASP A 16 -9.34 6.87 9.15
C ASP A 16 -8.00 6.30 9.67
N MET A 17 -7.61 5.12 9.18
CA MET A 17 -6.40 4.43 9.59
C MET A 17 -5.19 4.84 8.73
N THR A 18 -4.03 4.91 9.37
CA THR A 18 -2.73 5.01 8.68
C THR A 18 -2.04 3.66 8.68
N VAL A 19 -1.58 3.21 7.51
CA VAL A 19 -0.86 1.94 7.35
C VAL A 19 0.45 2.14 6.61
N TYR A 20 1.50 1.44 7.06
CA TYR A 20 2.74 1.33 6.31
C TYR A 20 2.74 0.05 5.47
N LEU A 21 3.01 0.17 4.19
CA LEU A 21 3.10 -0.94 3.24
C LEU A 21 4.53 -0.98 2.68
N ASP A 22 5.28 -2.03 3.02
CA ASP A 22 6.62 -2.24 2.51
C ASP A 22 6.64 -2.84 1.10
N ALA A 23 7.79 -2.76 0.46
CA ALA A 23 8.03 -3.28 -0.88
C ALA A 23 7.76 -4.79 -0.97
N GLY A 24 6.84 -5.17 -1.85
CA GLY A 24 6.47 -6.57 -1.97
C GLY A 24 5.21 -6.84 -2.79
N THR A 25 5.33 -7.79 -3.73
CA THR A 25 4.19 -8.22 -4.57
C THR A 25 3.02 -8.82 -3.79
N SER A 26 3.24 -9.28 -2.55
CA SER A 26 2.16 -9.76 -1.68
C SER A 26 1.30 -8.62 -1.11
N THR A 27 1.86 -7.43 -1.04
CA THR A 27 1.23 -6.24 -0.45
C THR A 27 0.20 -5.63 -1.40
N LEU A 28 0.34 -5.82 -2.71
CA LEU A 28 -0.63 -5.33 -3.71
C LEU A 28 -2.05 -5.89 -3.51
N GLU A 29 -2.18 -7.12 -3.00
CA GLU A 29 -3.48 -7.75 -2.78
C GLU A 29 -4.30 -7.05 -1.67
N ILE A 30 -3.68 -6.20 -0.84
CA ILE A 30 -4.40 -5.44 0.20
C ILE A 30 -5.06 -4.17 -0.34
N VAL A 31 -4.59 -3.66 -1.48
CA VAL A 31 -5.01 -2.38 -2.07
C VAL A 31 -6.53 -2.29 -2.28
N PRO A 32 -7.24 -3.31 -2.80
CA PRO A 32 -8.69 -3.23 -2.97
C PRO A 32 -9.44 -3.01 -1.66
N TYR A 33 -8.94 -3.58 -0.55
CA TYR A 33 -9.55 -3.42 0.78
C TYR A 33 -9.30 -2.02 1.35
N ILE A 34 -8.13 -1.43 1.07
CA ILE A 34 -7.82 -0.04 1.43
C ILE A 34 -8.73 0.92 0.64
N LYS A 35 -8.86 0.72 -0.67
CA LYS A 35 -9.72 1.56 -1.53
C LYS A 35 -11.18 1.56 -1.10
N ALA A 36 -11.65 0.47 -0.48
CA ALA A 36 -13.02 0.35 0.02
C ALA A 36 -13.30 1.16 1.31
N LEU A 37 -12.27 1.70 1.96
CA LEU A 37 -12.38 2.47 3.21
C LEU A 37 -12.18 3.97 2.97
N SER A 38 -12.81 4.78 3.80
CA SER A 38 -12.66 6.24 3.80
C SER A 38 -11.55 6.70 4.75
N GLY A 39 -10.89 7.81 4.40
CA GLY A 39 -9.91 8.45 5.28
C GLY A 39 -8.59 7.70 5.43
N MET A 40 -8.32 6.70 4.58
CA MET A 40 -7.10 5.91 4.67
C MET A 40 -5.87 6.75 4.32
N THR A 41 -4.80 6.55 5.08
CA THR A 41 -3.46 7.02 4.74
C THR A 41 -2.52 5.83 4.54
N VAL A 42 -1.84 5.76 3.41
CA VAL A 42 -0.87 4.74 3.08
C VAL A 42 0.50 5.37 2.98
N VAL A 43 1.43 4.90 3.80
CA VAL A 43 2.85 5.23 3.71
C VAL A 43 3.57 4.05 3.08
N THR A 44 4.38 4.26 2.05
CA THR A 44 5.06 3.17 1.34
C THR A 44 6.35 3.66 0.70
N ASN A 45 7.29 2.76 0.48
CA ASN A 45 8.46 2.99 -0.36
C ASN A 45 8.35 2.32 -1.75
N ASP A 46 7.21 1.69 -2.06
CA ASP A 46 6.99 0.86 -3.25
C ASP A 46 6.20 1.62 -4.32
N PHE A 47 6.79 1.76 -5.52
CA PHE A 47 6.14 2.46 -6.63
C PHE A 47 4.93 1.70 -7.19
N GLY A 48 4.91 0.36 -7.07
CA GLY A 48 3.78 -0.46 -7.45
C GLY A 48 2.55 -0.19 -6.56
N ILE A 49 2.75 0.00 -5.26
CA ILE A 49 1.67 0.39 -4.33
C ILE A 49 1.15 1.79 -4.66
N VAL A 50 2.04 2.76 -4.90
CA VAL A 50 1.64 4.12 -5.32
C VAL A 50 0.84 4.06 -6.62
N GLN A 51 1.33 3.31 -7.61
CA GLN A 51 0.68 3.16 -8.89
C GLN A 51 -0.70 2.50 -8.77
N ALA A 52 -0.85 1.53 -7.87
CA ALA A 52 -2.11 0.83 -7.63
C ALA A 52 -3.16 1.71 -6.92
N LEU A 53 -2.74 2.79 -6.25
CA LEU A 53 -3.62 3.72 -5.53
C LEU A 53 -3.84 5.05 -6.27
N ILE A 54 -3.25 5.24 -7.45
CA ILE A 54 -3.27 6.51 -8.19
C ILE A 54 -4.68 7.00 -8.56
N ASP A 55 -5.61 6.07 -8.72
CA ASP A 55 -7.01 6.25 -9.09
C ASP A 55 -7.95 6.37 -7.86
N ALA A 56 -7.41 6.34 -6.65
CA ALA A 56 -8.15 6.44 -5.40
C ALA A 56 -7.84 7.77 -4.68
N PRO A 57 -8.36 8.92 -5.16
CA PRO A 57 -8.03 10.24 -4.63
C PRO A 57 -8.47 10.47 -3.18
N HIS A 58 -9.35 9.61 -2.65
CA HIS A 58 -9.76 9.62 -1.24
C HIS A 58 -8.78 8.91 -0.30
N VAL A 59 -7.77 8.22 -0.84
CA VAL A 59 -6.69 7.61 -0.07
C VAL A 59 -5.50 8.56 -0.12
N THR A 60 -5.02 8.99 1.05
CA THR A 60 -3.78 9.76 1.13
C THR A 60 -2.61 8.80 0.93
N VAL A 61 -1.76 9.06 -0.05
CA VAL A 61 -0.59 8.21 -0.34
C VAL A 61 0.69 9.00 -0.14
N ILE A 62 1.58 8.49 0.70
CA ILE A 62 2.89 9.08 1.00
C ILE A 62 3.95 8.09 0.57
N HIS A 63 4.72 8.46 -0.46
CA HIS A 63 5.91 7.71 -0.82
C HIS A 63 7.11 8.21 -0.01
N THR A 64 7.78 7.34 0.75
CA THR A 64 8.89 7.75 1.63
C THR A 64 10.11 8.23 0.84
N GLY A 65 10.26 7.76 -0.40
CA GLY A 65 11.39 8.12 -1.27
C GLY A 65 12.69 7.44 -0.82
N GLY A 66 13.82 7.97 -1.28
CA GLY A 66 15.16 7.41 -1.06
C GLY A 66 15.87 7.13 -2.39
N GLN A 67 16.85 6.23 -2.36
CA GLN A 67 17.53 5.72 -3.55
C GLN A 67 16.67 4.65 -4.22
N LEU A 68 16.44 4.78 -5.52
CA LEU A 68 15.71 3.79 -6.31
C LEU A 68 16.45 2.44 -6.36
N ASP A 69 15.78 1.39 -5.92
CA ASP A 69 16.12 0.01 -6.21
C ASP A 69 15.30 -0.45 -7.43
N HIS A 70 15.98 -0.54 -8.57
CA HIS A 70 15.35 -0.94 -9.83
C HIS A 70 14.80 -2.37 -9.81
N SER A 71 15.34 -3.25 -8.95
CA SER A 71 15.01 -4.68 -8.97
C SER A 71 13.64 -4.97 -8.37
N ASN A 72 13.23 -4.22 -7.35
CA ASN A 72 11.96 -4.37 -6.65
C ASN A 72 11.01 -3.18 -6.87
N GLN A 73 11.41 -2.16 -7.64
CA GLN A 73 10.64 -0.95 -7.89
C GLN A 73 10.24 -0.22 -6.60
N SER A 74 11.19 -0.08 -5.69
CA SER A 74 11.01 0.66 -4.44
C SER A 74 12.17 1.61 -4.17
N CYS A 75 12.09 2.37 -3.08
CA CYS A 75 13.21 3.15 -2.58
C CYS A 75 13.77 2.60 -1.25
N VAL A 76 15.08 2.79 -1.07
CA VAL A 76 15.84 2.44 0.14
C VAL A 76 16.69 3.62 0.61
N GLY A 77 17.06 3.65 1.88
CA GLY A 77 17.95 4.68 2.45
C GLY A 77 17.33 5.40 3.63
#